data_AF-A0A1F4KDY7-F1
#
_entry.id   AF-A0A1F4KDY7-F1
#
_cell.length_a   1.000
_cell.length_b   1.000
_cell.length_c   1.000
_cell.angle_alpha   90.00
_cell.angle_beta   90.00
_cell.angle_gamma   90.00
#
_symmetry.space_group_name_H-M   'P 1'
#
loop_
_entity.id
_entity.type
_entity.pdbx_description
1 polymer ?
#
loop_
_entity_poly.entity_id
_entity_poly.type
_entity_poly.pdbx_seq_one_letter_code
_entity_poly.pdbx_strand_id
1 'polypeptide(L)'
;MLGFVNADQLDGWLAPLVPDADDRTFVVRCLIGEGPIHHRGSNYILLALLGRALEARGGAQPTHGGAPVPMRLPPHLVESVAEGAYPVALPLNALRELAGGDAQQLDAMVDCLTDGPPQHALANVVMVALIESLLARRPGGAA
;
A
#
# COMPACT_ATOMS: atom_id res chain seq x y z
N MET A 1 5.19 -11.35 20.20
CA MET A 1 5.72 -10.37 19.22
C MET A 1 6.60 -11.14 18.24
N LEU A 2 6.42 -10.95 16.94
CA LEU A 2 7.25 -11.60 15.92
C LEU A 2 8.64 -10.96 15.96
N GLY A 3 9.67 -11.69 16.40
CA GLY A 3 11.00 -11.12 16.68
C GLY A 3 11.75 -10.56 15.47
N PHE A 4 11.26 -10.83 14.25
CA PHE A 4 11.84 -10.30 13.01
C PHE A 4 11.18 -9.00 12.51
N VAL A 5 10.06 -8.58 13.11
CA VAL A 5 9.31 -7.38 12.69
C VAL A 5 9.97 -6.13 13.26
N ASN A 6 10.29 -5.18 12.38
CA ASN A 6 10.84 -3.87 12.73
C ASN A 6 9.88 -2.76 12.26
N ALA A 7 9.17 -2.16 13.22
CA ALA A 7 8.20 -1.11 12.94
C ALA A 7 8.84 0.18 12.41
N ASP A 8 9.98 0.59 12.98
CA ASP A 8 10.69 1.81 12.59
C ASP A 8 11.21 1.71 11.15
N GLN A 9 11.68 0.54 10.75
CA GLN A 9 12.09 0.30 9.36
C GLN A 9 10.91 0.40 8.39
N LEU A 10 9.75 -0.18 8.76
CA LEU A 10 8.55 -0.07 7.97
C LEU A 10 8.06 1.39 7.87
N ASP A 11 8.10 2.14 8.97
CA ASP A 11 7.80 3.57 9.02
C ASP A 11 8.66 4.36 8.01
N GLY A 12 9.97 4.08 7.98
CA GLY A 12 10.89 4.73 7.04
C GLY A 12 10.53 4.50 5.57
N TRP A 13 10.09 3.29 5.19
CA TRP A 13 9.62 3.02 3.82
C TRP A 13 8.27 3.65 3.49
N LEU A 14 7.43 3.85 4.49
CA LEU A 14 6.12 4.47 4.33
C LEU A 14 6.19 6.00 4.30
N ALA A 15 7.22 6.63 4.87
CA ALA A 15 7.31 8.09 4.97
C ALA A 15 7.14 8.85 3.63
N PRO A 16 7.66 8.37 2.48
CA PRO A 16 7.41 9.02 1.19
C PRO A 16 5.97 8.84 0.66
N LEU A 17 5.24 7.83 1.14
CA LEU A 17 3.88 7.50 0.74
C LEU A 17 2.83 8.13 1.66
N VAL A 18 3.16 8.26 2.95
CA VAL A 18 2.32 8.82 4.02
C VAL A 18 3.17 9.81 4.83
N PRO A 19 3.24 11.10 4.39
CA PRO A 19 4.14 12.08 4.99
C PRO A 19 3.77 12.42 6.44
N ASP A 20 2.47 12.48 6.75
CA ASP A 20 2.00 12.73 8.11
C ASP A 20 2.35 11.56 9.03
N ALA A 21 2.93 11.88 10.20
CA ALA A 21 3.46 10.87 11.12
C ALA A 21 2.37 10.14 11.90
N ASP A 22 1.26 10.80 12.21
CA ASP A 22 0.15 10.19 12.95
C ASP A 22 -0.61 9.22 12.03
N ASP A 23 -0.86 9.64 10.79
CA ASP A 23 -1.41 8.79 9.74
C ASP A 23 -0.52 7.57 9.47
N ARG A 24 0.79 7.77 9.38
CA ARG A 24 1.72 6.67 9.16
C ARG A 24 1.78 5.71 10.33
N THR A 25 1.75 6.22 11.57
CA THR A 25 1.64 5.41 12.78
C THR A 25 0.38 4.52 12.74
N PHE A 26 -0.74 5.09 12.29
CA PHE A 26 -1.98 4.35 12.09
C PHE A 26 -1.84 3.26 11.02
N VAL A 27 -1.25 3.57 9.86
CA VAL A 27 -1.01 2.59 8.79
C VAL A 27 -0.09 1.46 9.26
N VAL A 28 1.01 1.77 9.96
CA VAL A 28 1.92 0.75 10.55
C VAL A 28 1.15 -0.16 11.51
N ARG A 29 0.29 0.41 12.37
CA ARG A 29 -0.54 -0.38 13.29
C ARG A 29 -1.47 -1.34 12.54
N CYS A 30 -2.12 -0.89 11.47
CA CYS A 30 -2.98 -1.76 10.66
C CYS A 30 -2.18 -2.86 9.94
N LEU A 31 -0.97 -2.56 9.43
CA LEU A 31 -0.18 -3.52 8.67
C LEU A 31 0.41 -4.66 9.51
N ILE A 32 0.91 -4.34 10.71
CA ILE A 32 1.73 -5.27 11.52
C ILE A 32 1.31 -5.36 13.00
N GLY A 33 0.44 -4.47 13.48
CA GLY A 33 -0.06 -4.46 14.86
C GLY A 33 -1.33 -5.29 15.06
N GLU A 34 -2.23 -5.29 14.06
CA GLU A 34 -3.58 -5.86 14.15
C GLU A 34 -3.76 -7.13 13.29
N GLY A 35 -4.77 -7.94 13.62
CA GLY A 35 -5.14 -9.13 12.86
C GLY A 35 -4.34 -10.42 13.16
N PRO A 36 -4.64 -11.52 12.43
CA PRO A 36 -3.97 -12.80 12.60
C PRO A 36 -2.44 -12.73 12.42
N ILE A 37 -1.71 -13.57 13.16
CA ILE A 37 -0.24 -13.55 13.18
C ILE A 37 0.39 -13.76 11.79
N HIS A 38 -0.22 -14.59 10.95
CA HIS A 38 0.31 -14.88 9.62
C HIS A 38 0.17 -13.69 8.67
N HIS A 39 -0.90 -12.89 8.77
CA HIS A 39 -1.03 -11.67 7.98
C HIS A 39 0.00 -10.62 8.39
N ARG A 40 0.15 -10.36 9.70
CA ARG A 40 1.16 -9.43 10.22
C ARG A 40 2.57 -9.82 9.78
N GLY A 41 2.89 -11.10 9.89
CA GLY A 41 4.18 -11.65 9.46
C GLY A 41 4.38 -11.54 7.96
N SER A 42 3.41 -11.97 7.14
CA SER A 42 3.52 -11.94 5.68
C SER A 42 3.61 -10.51 5.14
N ASN A 43 2.79 -9.60 5.67
CA ASN A 43 2.82 -8.19 5.31
C ASN A 43 4.22 -7.61 5.53
N TYR A 44 4.77 -7.80 6.72
CA TYR A 44 6.12 -7.33 7.02
C TYR A 44 7.17 -7.96 6.11
N ILE A 45 7.14 -9.28 5.90
CA ILE A 45 8.13 -9.98 5.06
C ILE A 45 8.14 -9.40 3.63
N LEU A 46 6.96 -9.29 3.01
CA LEU A 46 6.84 -8.82 1.63
C LEU A 46 7.21 -7.34 1.49
N LEU A 47 6.73 -6.50 2.41
CA LEU A 47 7.09 -5.08 2.44
C LEU A 47 8.59 -4.88 2.69
N ALA A 48 9.21 -5.73 3.53
CA ALA A 48 10.63 -5.66 3.77
C ALA A 48 11.49 -6.05 2.57
N LEU A 49 11.05 -7.04 1.80
CA LEU A 49 11.72 -7.41 0.55
C LEU A 49 11.61 -6.29 -0.48
N LEU A 50 10.42 -5.67 -0.63
CA LEU A 50 10.20 -4.55 -1.55
C LEU A 50 10.96 -3.30 -1.12
N GLY A 51 10.94 -2.96 0.17
CA GLY A 51 11.65 -1.81 0.74
C GLY A 51 13.15 -1.92 0.53
N ARG A 52 13.75 -3.09 0.80
CA ARG A 52 15.16 -3.35 0.51
C ARG A 52 15.49 -3.27 -0.98
N ALA A 53 14.62 -3.78 -1.84
CA ALA A 53 14.79 -3.66 -3.29
C ALA A 53 14.77 -2.20 -3.74
N LEU A 54 13.94 -1.35 -3.11
CA LEU A 54 13.92 0.09 -3.37
C LEU A 54 15.15 0.81 -2.85
N GLU A 55 15.59 0.51 -1.62
CA GLU A 55 16.82 1.07 -1.04
C GLU A 55 18.03 0.80 -1.94
N ALA A 56 18.17 -0.43 -2.43
CA ALA A 56 19.22 -0.81 -3.37
C ALA A 56 19.19 -0.01 -4.69
N ARG A 57 18.06 0.67 -4.97
CA ARG A 57 17.84 1.46 -6.19
C ARG A 57 17.72 2.96 -5.89
N GLY A 58 17.99 3.40 -4.66
CA GLY A 58 17.96 4.82 -4.25
C GLY A 58 16.65 5.27 -3.61
N GLY A 59 15.92 4.37 -2.95
CA GLY A 59 14.76 4.66 -2.10
C GLY A 59 13.39 4.66 -2.78
N ALA A 60 12.31 4.76 -2.00
CA ALA A 60 10.97 5.00 -2.51
C ALA A 60 10.85 6.43 -3.06
N GLN A 61 10.00 6.63 -4.07
CA GLN A 61 9.65 7.95 -4.56
C GLN A 61 8.28 8.35 -3.99
N PRO A 62 8.01 9.65 -3.79
CA PRO A 62 6.68 10.10 -3.50
C PRO A 62 5.72 9.66 -4.61
N THR A 63 4.56 9.12 -4.23
CA THR A 63 3.51 8.86 -5.21
C THR A 63 2.71 10.14 -5.45
N HIS A 64 2.51 10.51 -6.71
CA HIS A 64 1.70 11.67 -7.07
C HIS A 64 0.29 11.23 -7.44
N GLY A 65 -0.63 11.31 -6.46
CA GLY A 65 -2.03 10.96 -6.65
C GLY A 65 -2.30 9.46 -6.78
N GLY A 66 -3.57 9.09 -6.77
CA GLY A 66 -4.02 7.70 -6.82
C GLY A 66 -5.52 7.59 -6.55
N ALA A 67 -6.06 6.38 -6.65
CA ALA A 67 -7.43 6.11 -6.22
C ALA A 67 -7.51 6.14 -4.68
N PRO A 68 -8.59 6.72 -4.10
CA PRO A 68 -8.81 6.66 -2.66
C PRO A 68 -9.02 5.21 -2.22
N VAL A 69 -8.49 4.86 -1.05
CA VAL A 69 -8.67 3.53 -0.46
C VAL A 69 -9.77 3.63 0.60
N PRO A 70 -10.98 3.09 0.35
CA PRO A 70 -12.11 3.30 1.24
C PRO A 70 -11.92 2.56 2.57
N MET A 71 -12.29 3.22 3.66
CA MET A 71 -12.52 2.56 4.95
C MET A 71 -13.88 1.87 4.90
N ARG A 72 -13.89 0.56 4.63
CA ARG A 72 -15.12 -0.22 4.62
C ARG A 72 -15.62 -0.44 6.04
N LEU A 73 -16.82 0.07 6.32
CA LEU A 73 -17.52 -0.19 7.57
C LEU A 73 -18.25 -1.53 7.49
N PRO A 74 -18.39 -2.25 8.62
CA PRO A 74 -19.31 -3.37 8.72
C PRO A 74 -20.72 -2.98 8.24
N PRO A 75 -21.48 -3.89 7.59
CA PRO A 75 -22.77 -3.57 6.97
C PRO A 75 -23.78 -2.90 7.92
N HIS A 76 -23.73 -3.23 9.21
CA HIS A 76 -24.63 -2.69 10.24
C HIS A 76 -24.27 -1.26 10.71
N LEU A 77 -23.17 -0.68 10.23
CA LEU A 77 -22.70 0.67 10.58
C LEU A 77 -22.75 1.65 9.40
N VAL A 78 -23.06 1.18 8.18
CA VAL A 78 -22.98 1.94 6.93
C VAL A 78 -23.88 3.19 6.93
N GLU A 79 -25.03 3.15 7.60
CA GLU A 79 -25.97 4.28 7.64
C GLU A 79 -25.60 5.35 8.69
N SER A 80 -24.60 5.08 9.55
CA SER A 80 -24.37 5.84 10.78
C SER A 80 -23.06 6.65 10.82
N VAL A 81 -22.15 6.41 9.87
CA VAL A 81 -20.83 7.06 9.82
C VAL A 81 -20.51 7.42 8.38
N ALA A 82 -19.97 8.62 8.15
CA ALA A 82 -19.51 9.04 6.84
C ALA A 82 -18.40 8.09 6.33
N GLU A 83 -18.45 7.73 5.04
CA GLU A 83 -17.40 6.92 4.42
C GLU A 83 -16.05 7.64 4.53
N GLY A 84 -15.10 7.01 5.22
CA GLY A 84 -13.73 7.50 5.33
C GLY A 84 -12.83 6.89 4.26
N ALA A 85 -11.65 7.48 4.06
CA ALA A 85 -10.58 6.88 3.27
C ALA A 85 -9.33 6.76 4.13
N TYR A 86 -8.55 5.70 3.91
CA TYR A 86 -7.24 5.55 4.56
C TYR A 86 -6.27 6.65 4.07
N PRO A 87 -5.28 7.02 4.88
CA PRO A 87 -4.31 8.06 4.54
C PRO A 87 -3.21 7.56 3.59
N VAL A 88 -3.59 6.72 2.61
CA VAL A 88 -2.74 6.24 1.53
C VAL A 88 -3.60 6.07 0.28
N ALA A 89 -3.08 6.47 -0.88
CA ALA A 89 -3.75 6.32 -2.16
C ALA A 89 -3.15 5.15 -2.95
N LEU A 90 -3.98 4.45 -3.72
CA LEU A 90 -3.55 3.42 -4.65
C LEU A 90 -3.00 4.06 -5.93
N PRO A 91 -1.69 3.99 -6.22
CA PRO A 91 -1.19 4.47 -7.50
C PRO A 91 -1.69 3.58 -8.63
N LEU A 92 -1.97 4.20 -9.77
CA LEU A 92 -2.72 3.57 -10.87
C LEU A 92 -1.88 3.37 -12.14
N ASN A 93 -0.63 3.82 -12.21
CA ASN A 93 0.09 3.78 -13.47
C ASN A 93 0.44 2.35 -13.87
N ALA A 94 1.00 1.57 -12.96
CA ALA A 94 1.30 0.16 -13.21
C ALA A 94 0.02 -0.66 -13.49
N LEU A 95 -1.09 -0.32 -12.83
CA LEU A 95 -2.38 -0.97 -13.05
C LEU A 95 -2.99 -0.63 -14.42
N ARG A 96 -2.90 0.63 -14.85
CA ARG A 96 -3.36 1.06 -16.18
C ARG A 96 -2.58 0.37 -17.30
N GLU A 97 -1.26 0.23 -17.13
CA GLU A 97 -0.43 -0.53 -18.06
C GLU A 97 -0.86 -2.01 -18.10
N LEU A 98 -1.07 -2.63 -16.94
CA LEU A 98 -1.50 -4.02 -16.84
C LEU A 98 -2.90 -4.25 -17.44
N ALA A 99 -3.82 -3.31 -17.25
CA ALA A 99 -5.17 -3.35 -17.81
C ALA A 99 -5.22 -3.07 -19.33
N GLY A 100 -4.09 -2.69 -19.96
CA GLY A 100 -4.04 -2.41 -21.41
C GLY A 100 -4.97 -1.28 -21.84
N GLY A 101 -5.28 -0.33 -20.95
CA GLY A 101 -6.21 0.77 -21.19
C GLY A 101 -7.71 0.42 -21.04
N ASP A 102 -8.05 -0.81 -20.66
CA ASP A 102 -9.43 -1.21 -20.36
C ASP A 102 -9.85 -0.67 -18.98
N ALA A 103 -10.80 0.26 -18.97
CA ALA A 103 -11.29 0.90 -17.75
C ALA A 103 -12.02 -0.09 -16.82
N GLN A 104 -12.75 -1.06 -17.36
CA GLN A 104 -13.49 -2.02 -16.54
C GLN A 104 -12.52 -3.00 -15.85
N GLN A 105 -11.44 -3.38 -16.52
CA GLN A 105 -10.38 -4.17 -15.90
C GLN A 105 -9.64 -3.38 -14.83
N LEU A 106 -9.36 -2.10 -15.07
CA LEU A 106 -8.74 -1.24 -14.06
C LEU A 106 -9.61 -1.15 -12.80
N ASP A 107 -10.92 -0.91 -12.94
CA ASP A 107 -11.84 -0.84 -11.81
C ASP A 107 -11.86 -2.16 -11.03
N ALA A 108 -11.92 -3.30 -11.73
CA ALA A 108 -11.86 -4.61 -11.09
C ALA A 108 -10.53 -4.86 -10.35
N MET A 109 -9.39 -4.36 -10.87
CA MET A 109 -8.10 -4.43 -10.17
C MET A 109 -8.10 -3.56 -8.92
N VAL A 110 -8.65 -2.35 -8.98
CA VAL A 110 -8.77 -1.45 -7.82
C VAL A 110 -9.63 -2.10 -6.73
N ASP A 111 -10.76 -2.70 -7.10
CA ASP A 111 -11.62 -3.42 -6.15
C ASP A 111 -10.87 -4.59 -5.50
N CYS A 112 -10.18 -5.43 -6.29
CA CYS A 112 -9.40 -6.56 -5.76
C CYS A 112 -8.32 -6.12 -4.74
N LEU A 113 -7.73 -4.95 -4.95
CA LEU A 113 -6.62 -4.46 -4.12
C LEU A 113 -7.09 -3.72 -2.87
N THR A 114 -8.25 -3.07 -2.94
CA THR A 114 -8.77 -2.21 -1.86
C THR A 114 -9.88 -2.87 -1.04
N ASP A 115 -10.43 -4.00 -1.49
CA ASP A 115 -11.42 -4.76 -0.74
C ASP A 115 -10.80 -5.57 0.41
N GLY A 116 -11.57 -5.69 1.49
CA GLY A 116 -11.20 -6.41 2.70
C GLY A 116 -10.78 -5.53 3.88
N PRO A 117 -10.40 -6.18 5.01
CA PRO A 117 -10.07 -5.48 6.24
C PRO A 117 -8.73 -4.72 6.13
N PRO A 118 -8.48 -3.72 7.01
CA PRO A 118 -7.35 -2.79 6.90
C PRO A 118 -6.00 -3.46 6.62
N GLN A 119 -5.68 -4.57 7.29
CA GLN A 119 -4.39 -5.25 7.13
C GLN A 119 -4.18 -5.87 5.74
N HIS A 120 -5.25 -6.10 4.96
CA HIS A 120 -5.16 -6.59 3.57
C HIS A 120 -5.11 -5.42 2.60
N ALA A 121 -6.10 -4.54 2.65
CA ALA A 121 -6.22 -3.42 1.71
C ALA A 121 -4.98 -2.51 1.76
N LEU A 122 -4.52 -2.14 2.96
CA LEU A 122 -3.33 -1.31 3.11
C LEU A 122 -2.06 -2.03 2.66
N ALA A 123 -1.94 -3.33 2.94
CA ALA A 123 -0.77 -4.11 2.53
C ALA A 123 -0.66 -4.16 1.00
N ASN A 124 -1.78 -4.45 0.32
CA ASN A 124 -1.86 -4.46 -1.13
C ASN A 124 -1.48 -3.09 -1.71
N VAL A 125 -2.08 -2.02 -1.20
CA VAL A 125 -1.86 -0.65 -1.69
C VAL A 125 -0.40 -0.24 -1.53
N VAL A 126 0.19 -0.47 -0.36
CA VAL A 126 1.60 -0.14 -0.12
C VAL A 126 2.50 -1.00 -1.01
N MET A 127 2.25 -2.30 -1.16
CA MET A 127 3.02 -3.15 -2.07
C MET A 127 2.97 -2.63 -3.51
N VAL A 128 1.79 -2.25 -4.02
CA VAL A 128 1.64 -1.66 -5.36
C VAL A 128 2.41 -0.35 -5.48
N ALA A 129 2.37 0.52 -4.47
CA ALA A 129 3.14 1.76 -4.48
C ALA A 129 4.66 1.55 -4.51
N LEU A 130 5.15 0.56 -3.77
CA LEU A 130 6.56 0.19 -3.80
C LEU A 130 6.95 -0.46 -5.14
N ILE A 131 6.10 -1.31 -5.69
CA ILE A 131 6.29 -1.93 -7.02
C ILE A 131 6.31 -0.86 -8.11
N GLU A 132 5.38 0.10 -8.11
CA GLU A 132 5.36 1.18 -9.10
C GLU A 132 6.63 2.04 -9.01
N SER A 133 7.10 2.34 -7.80
CA SER A 133 8.40 3.02 -7.59
C SER A 133 9.58 2.23 -8.16
N LEU A 134 9.53 0.90 -8.10
CA LEU A 134 10.54 0.03 -8.73
C LEU A 134 10.41 0.06 -10.26
N LEU A 135 9.21 0.00 -10.81
CA LEU A 135 8.98 -0.03 -12.26
C LEU A 135 9.34 1.30 -12.94
N ALA A 136 9.03 2.43 -12.30
CA ALA A 136 9.33 3.77 -12.81
C ALA A 136 10.84 3.99 -13.00
N ARG A 137 11.66 3.35 -12.16
CA ARG A 137 13.12 3.31 -12.34
C ARG A 137 13.45 2.24 -13.39
N ARG A 138 13.34 2.51 -14.69
CA ARG A 138 13.99 1.64 -15.70
C ARG A 138 15.49 1.98 -15.79
N PRO A 139 16.42 1.04 -15.59
CA PRO A 139 17.81 1.26 -15.97
C PRO A 139 17.91 1.25 -17.50
N GLY A 140 18.38 2.35 -18.09
CA GLY A 140 18.82 2.36 -19.49
C GLY A 140 17.73 2.36 -20.56
N GLY A 141 16.89 3.39 -20.59
CA GLY A 141 16.31 3.85 -21.84
C GLY A 141 17.43 4.44 -22.72
N ALA A 142 18.23 3.57 -23.35
CA ALA A 142 19.01 3.96 -24.52
C ALA A 142 18.02 4.17 -25.67
N ALA A 143 17.78 5.44 -26.00
CA ALA A 143 17.43 5.84 -27.35
C ALA A 143 18.72 5.88 -28.19
#